data_AF-A0A1V4XT24-F1
#
_entry.id   AF-A0A1V4XT24-F1
#
_cell.length_a   1.000
_cell.length_b   1.000
_cell.length_c   1.000
_cell.angle_alpha   90.00
_cell.angle_beta   90.00
_cell.angle_gamma   90.00
#
_symmetry.space_group_name_H-M   'P 1'
#
loop_
_entity.id
_entity.type
_entity.pdbx_description
1 polymer ?
#
loop_
_entity_poly.entity_id
_entity_poly.type
_entity_poly.pdbx_seq_one_letter_code
_entity_poly.pdbx_strand_id
1 'polypeptide(L)'
;MNIQYLFGFQIATDIMICAGILVLLFRFRKYFKPGSTGLSEDSISELKQMLAESKRFSDQFLQELERGKREMKELASSLEEREKKLDDLLKQAMRFDHLSITGNAKKTDHKENGDCSSEEPYRKILDLAGQGLNEGQISQQLGLPEGEIELILSLSRARSR
;
A
#
# COMPACT_ATOMS: atom_id res chain seq x y z
N MET A 1 -64.65 59.41 -19.86
CA MET A 1 -63.32 59.05 -20.41
C MET A 1 -63.45 57.65 -21.00
N ASN A 2 -63.26 57.50 -22.32
CA ASN A 2 -63.72 56.34 -23.07
C ASN A 2 -63.02 55.05 -22.60
N ILE A 3 -63.78 54.12 -22.05
CA ILE A 3 -63.40 52.73 -21.72
C ILE A 3 -62.70 52.02 -22.89
N GLN A 4 -63.02 52.42 -24.12
CA GLN A 4 -62.36 52.00 -25.35
C GLN A 4 -60.84 52.29 -25.36
N TYR A 5 -60.40 53.42 -24.80
CA TYR A 5 -58.97 53.73 -24.70
C TYR A 5 -58.25 52.89 -23.65
N LEU A 6 -58.92 52.52 -22.55
CA LEU A 6 -58.35 51.66 -21.51
C LEU A 6 -58.12 50.23 -22.04
N PHE A 7 -59.12 49.66 -22.72
CA PHE A 7 -58.98 48.35 -23.36
C PHE A 7 -57.96 48.35 -24.50
N GLY A 8 -57.92 49.41 -25.31
CA GLY A 8 -56.92 49.56 -26.37
C GLY A 8 -55.49 49.62 -25.83
N PHE A 9 -55.26 50.35 -24.73
CA PHE A 9 -53.95 50.43 -24.08
C PHE A 9 -53.52 49.09 -23.47
N GLN A 10 -54.46 48.35 -22.86
CA GLN A 10 -54.19 47.04 -22.29
C GLN A 10 -53.78 46.02 -23.38
N ILE A 11 -54.49 45.98 -24.51
CA ILE A 11 -54.13 45.14 -25.66
C ILE A 11 -52.76 45.53 -26.23
N ALA A 12 -52.48 46.83 -26.34
CA ALA A 12 -51.21 47.31 -26.88
C ALA A 12 -50.03 46.92 -25.98
N THR A 13 -50.24 46.97 -24.67
CA THR A 13 -49.22 46.59 -23.68
C THR A 13 -48.96 45.09 -23.71
N ASP A 14 -50.01 44.27 -23.82
CA ASP A 14 -49.87 42.82 -23.92
C ASP A 14 -49.11 42.40 -25.19
N ILE A 15 -49.45 43.00 -26.34
CA ILE A 15 -48.72 42.79 -27.60
C ILE A 15 -47.25 43.21 -27.47
N MET A 16 -46.97 44.33 -26.80
CA MET A 16 -45.61 44.83 -26.61
C MET A 16 -44.78 43.89 -25.73
N ILE A 17 -45.37 43.34 -24.67
CA ILE A 17 -44.73 42.33 -23.80
C ILE A 17 -44.53 41.02 -24.58
N CYS A 18 -45.54 40.53 -25.30
CA CYS A 18 -45.42 39.33 -26.13
C CYS A 18 -44.35 39.48 -27.21
N ALA A 19 -44.27 40.63 -27.89
CA ALA A 19 -43.23 40.92 -28.85
C ALA A 19 -41.85 40.97 -28.18
N GLY A 20 -41.73 41.56 -27.00
CA GLY A 20 -40.50 41.58 -26.20
C GLY A 20 -40.03 40.17 -25.84
N ILE A 21 -40.93 39.30 -25.36
CA ILE A 21 -40.64 37.90 -25.04
C ILE A 21 -40.25 37.13 -26.31
N LEU A 22 -40.97 37.31 -27.42
CA LEU A 22 -40.63 36.70 -28.69
C LEU A 22 -39.25 37.16 -29.18
N VAL A 23 -38.92 38.44 -29.11
CA VAL A 23 -37.59 38.96 -29.46
C VAL A 23 -36.53 38.37 -28.55
N LEU A 24 -36.79 38.26 -27.25
CA LEU A 24 -35.88 37.62 -26.29
C LEU A 24 -35.67 36.15 -26.68
N LEU A 25 -36.73 35.40 -26.93
CA LEU A 25 -36.66 33.99 -27.35
C LEU A 25 -36.02 33.83 -28.72
N PHE A 26 -36.26 34.73 -29.67
CA PHE A 26 -35.60 34.71 -30.98
C PHE A 26 -34.12 35.08 -30.87
N ARG A 27 -33.77 35.99 -29.97
CA ARG A 27 -32.39 36.39 -29.69
C ARG A 27 -31.66 35.27 -28.96
N PHE A 28 -32.25 34.67 -27.94
CA PHE A 28 -31.75 33.44 -27.29
C PHE A 28 -31.66 32.30 -28.29
N ARG A 29 -32.69 32.05 -29.10
CA ARG A 29 -32.65 31.06 -30.18
C ARG A 29 -31.69 31.43 -31.30
N LYS A 30 -31.27 32.69 -31.45
CA LYS A 30 -30.20 33.13 -32.36
C LYS A 30 -28.82 32.88 -31.76
N TYR A 31 -28.64 33.15 -30.46
CA TYR A 31 -27.47 32.75 -29.68
C TYR A 31 -27.33 31.22 -29.57
N PHE A 32 -28.46 30.51 -29.52
CA PHE A 32 -28.58 29.05 -29.52
C PHE A 32 -28.89 28.48 -30.91
N LYS A 33 -28.90 29.29 -31.99
CA LYS A 33 -29.09 28.74 -33.34
C LYS A 33 -27.73 28.15 -33.70
N PRO A 34 -27.63 26.84 -33.88
CA PRO A 34 -26.40 26.21 -34.31
C PRO A 34 -26.29 26.46 -35.81
N GLY A 35 -25.91 27.68 -36.18
CA GLY A 35 -25.32 27.94 -37.48
C GLY A 35 -23.85 27.54 -37.39
N SER A 36 -23.56 26.29 -37.73
CA SER A 36 -22.25 25.74 -38.08
C SER A 36 -21.13 25.81 -37.03
N THR A 37 -20.61 24.61 -36.70
CA THR A 37 -19.16 24.29 -36.60
C THR A 37 -18.30 25.02 -35.56
N GLY A 38 -17.81 24.27 -34.56
CA GLY A 38 -16.53 24.60 -33.93
C GLY A 38 -16.29 24.14 -32.49
N LEU A 39 -17.29 23.64 -31.76
CA LEU A 39 -17.13 23.43 -30.31
C LEU A 39 -17.70 22.14 -29.74
N SER A 40 -17.99 21.11 -30.54
CA SER A 40 -18.51 19.88 -29.91
C SER A 40 -18.11 18.59 -30.58
N GLU A 41 -17.95 18.50 -31.90
CA GLU A 41 -17.65 17.19 -32.50
C GLU A 41 -16.20 16.76 -32.25
N ASP A 42 -15.24 17.67 -32.44
CA ASP A 42 -13.82 17.44 -32.08
C ASP A 42 -13.63 17.27 -30.58
N SER A 43 -14.23 18.12 -29.74
CA SER A 43 -14.11 18.00 -28.28
C SER A 43 -14.81 16.76 -27.72
N ILE A 44 -15.93 16.31 -28.32
CA ILE A 44 -16.56 15.03 -27.98
C ILE A 44 -15.71 13.87 -28.48
N SER A 45 -15.02 14.00 -29.63
CA SER A 45 -14.11 12.98 -30.14
C SER A 45 -12.85 12.85 -29.28
N GLU A 46 -12.27 13.96 -28.82
CA GLU A 46 -11.15 14.00 -27.88
C GLU A 46 -11.56 13.44 -26.51
N LEU A 47 -12.75 13.80 -26.01
CA LEU A 47 -13.30 13.18 -24.80
C LEU A 47 -13.51 11.67 -24.96
N LYS A 48 -14.01 11.21 -26.12
CA LYS A 48 -14.13 9.77 -26.42
C LYS A 48 -12.78 9.09 -26.54
N GLN A 49 -11.78 9.77 -27.09
CA GLN A 49 -10.42 9.25 -27.23
C GLN A 49 -9.74 9.17 -25.86
N MET A 50 -9.83 10.21 -25.03
CA MET A 50 -9.36 10.22 -23.64
C MET A 50 -10.11 9.20 -22.78
N LEU A 51 -11.41 8.99 -23.01
CA LEU A 51 -12.19 7.98 -22.29
C LEU A 51 -11.81 6.56 -22.75
N ALA A 52 -11.52 6.35 -24.04
CA ALA A 52 -11.01 5.09 -24.56
C ALA A 52 -9.59 4.79 -24.05
N GLU A 53 -8.76 5.82 -23.91
CA GLU A 53 -7.43 5.74 -23.35
C GLU A 53 -7.49 5.45 -21.84
N SER A 54 -8.37 6.14 -21.10
CA SER A 54 -8.65 5.88 -19.69
C SER A 54 -9.21 4.47 -19.45
N LYS A 55 -10.02 3.94 -20.38
CA LYS A 55 -10.49 2.56 -20.32
C LYS A 55 -9.36 1.55 -20.50
N ARG A 56 -8.41 1.80 -21.41
CA ARG A 56 -7.20 0.98 -21.56
C ARG A 56 -6.33 1.03 -20.30
N PHE A 57 -6.15 2.19 -19.69
CA PHE A 57 -5.45 2.32 -18.41
C PHE A 57 -6.19 1.59 -17.29
N SER A 58 -7.52 1.63 -17.28
CA SER A 58 -8.33 0.91 -16.30
C SER A 58 -8.23 -0.62 -16.47
N ASP A 59 -8.21 -1.12 -17.71
CA ASP A 59 -8.01 -2.54 -18.00
C ASP A 59 -6.59 -3.00 -17.63
N GLN A 60 -5.57 -2.17 -17.89
CA GLN A 60 -4.19 -2.43 -17.45
C GLN A 60 -4.07 -2.41 -15.93
N PHE A 61 -4.69 -1.45 -15.26
CA PHE A 61 -4.72 -1.37 -13.80
C PHE A 61 -5.44 -2.57 -13.17
N LEU A 62 -6.58 -3.00 -13.73
CA LEU A 62 -7.28 -4.20 -13.27
C LEU A 62 -6.42 -5.45 -13.47
N GLN A 63 -5.69 -5.54 -14.59
CA GLN A 63 -4.79 -6.66 -14.86
C GLN A 63 -3.57 -6.67 -13.91
N GLU A 64 -3.02 -5.51 -13.57
CA GLU A 64 -1.96 -5.35 -12.57
C GLU A 64 -2.46 -5.67 -11.16
N LEU A 65 -3.69 -5.27 -10.82
CA LEU A 65 -4.30 -5.56 -9.52
C LEU A 65 -4.63 -7.06 -9.41
N GLU A 66 -5.04 -7.72 -10.49
CA GLU A 66 -5.22 -9.17 -10.52
C GLU A 66 -3.90 -9.93 -10.40
N ARG A 67 -2.82 -9.43 -11.01
CA ARG A 67 -1.45 -9.96 -10.81
C ARG A 67 -0.99 -9.76 -9.37
N GLY A 68 -1.12 -8.56 -8.82
CA GLY A 68 -0.78 -8.26 -7.43
C GLY A 68 -1.58 -9.11 -6.43
N LYS A 69 -2.87 -9.38 -6.71
CA LYS A 69 -3.68 -10.30 -5.91
C LYS A 69 -3.15 -11.74 -5.99
N ARG A 70 -2.68 -12.20 -7.15
CA ARG A 70 -2.07 -13.53 -7.30
C ARG A 70 -0.75 -13.62 -6.55
N GLU A 71 0.11 -12.62 -6.66
CA GLU A 71 1.37 -12.53 -5.93
C GLU A 71 1.14 -12.48 -4.42
N MET A 72 0.15 -11.70 -3.96
CA MET A 72 -0.21 -11.64 -2.55
C MET A 72 -0.77 -12.97 -2.03
N LYS A 73 -1.54 -13.69 -2.86
CA LYS A 73 -2.00 -15.04 -2.56
C LYS A 73 -0.85 -16.05 -2.50
N GLU A 74 0.12 -15.93 -3.40
CA GLU A 74 1.33 -16.76 -3.42
C GLU A 74 2.21 -16.49 -2.20
N LEU A 75 2.42 -15.21 -1.85
CA LEU A 75 3.09 -14.79 -0.62
C LEU A 75 2.39 -15.35 0.62
N ALA A 76 1.06 -15.24 0.70
CA ALA A 76 0.28 -15.81 1.80
C ALA A 76 0.46 -17.33 1.90
N SER A 77 0.43 -18.05 0.77
CA SER A 77 0.67 -19.50 0.76
C SER A 77 2.10 -19.88 1.16
N SER A 78 3.08 -19.07 0.76
CA SER A 78 4.48 -19.28 1.15
C SER A 78 4.70 -19.00 2.64
N LEU A 79 3.93 -18.05 3.20
CA LEU A 79 3.96 -17.72 4.62
C LEU A 79 3.31 -18.84 5.44
N GLU A 80 2.19 -19.38 4.97
CA GLU A 80 1.50 -20.52 5.59
C GLU A 80 2.38 -21.80 5.54
N GLU A 81 3.11 -22.04 4.46
CA GLU A 81 4.11 -23.12 4.41
C GLU A 81 5.26 -22.91 5.40
N ARG A 82 5.73 -21.67 5.55
CA ARG A 82 6.79 -21.34 6.52
C ARG A 82 6.30 -21.46 7.95
N GLU A 83 5.09 -21.02 8.23
CA GLU A 83 4.43 -21.18 9.52
C GLU A 83 4.28 -22.67 9.86
N LYS A 84 3.80 -23.48 8.92
CA LYS A 84 3.67 -24.93 9.11
C LYS A 84 5.02 -25.61 9.34
N LYS A 85 6.07 -25.20 8.62
CA LYS A 85 7.43 -25.71 8.85
C LYS A 85 7.95 -25.32 10.24
N LEU A 86 7.69 -24.09 10.69
CA LEU A 86 8.05 -23.65 12.04
C LEU A 86 7.28 -24.44 13.10
N ASP A 87 5.97 -24.64 12.91
CA ASP A 87 5.13 -25.42 13.82
C ASP A 87 5.55 -26.89 13.89
N ASP A 88 5.90 -27.51 12.75
CA ASP A 88 6.42 -28.87 12.69
C ASP A 88 7.78 -29.00 13.37
N LEU A 89 8.69 -28.02 13.17
CA LEU A 89 9.97 -27.97 13.87
C LEU A 89 9.80 -27.77 15.39
N LEU A 90 8.84 -26.93 15.80
CA LEU A 90 8.52 -26.68 17.20
C LEU A 90 7.88 -27.92 17.87
N LYS A 91 7.00 -28.63 17.15
CA LYS A 91 6.47 -29.94 17.59
C LYS A 91 7.55 -31.00 17.65
N GLN A 92 8.48 -31.02 16.69
CA GLN A 92 9.61 -31.96 16.70
C GLN A 92 10.55 -31.65 17.86
N ALA A 93 10.87 -30.38 18.09
CA ALA A 93 11.65 -29.91 19.23
C ALA A 93 10.97 -30.26 20.56
N MET A 94 9.65 -30.08 20.70
CA MET A 94 8.90 -30.51 21.89
C MET A 94 8.88 -32.03 22.09
N ARG A 95 8.82 -32.82 21.00
CA ARG A 95 8.92 -34.29 21.10
C ARG A 95 10.31 -34.74 21.54
N PHE A 96 11.35 -34.06 21.05
CA PHE A 96 12.73 -34.29 21.51
C PHE A 96 12.92 -33.80 22.94
N ASP A 97 12.35 -32.65 23.31
CA ASP A 97 12.40 -32.10 24.66
C ASP A 97 11.71 -33.03 25.67
N HIS A 98 10.55 -33.60 25.32
CA HIS A 98 9.88 -34.61 26.15
C HIS A 98 10.66 -35.94 26.25
N LEU A 99 11.50 -36.28 25.26
CA LEU A 99 12.44 -37.41 25.35
C LEU A 99 13.71 -37.06 26.15
N SER A 100 14.19 -35.82 26.11
CA SER A 100 15.34 -35.35 26.90
C SER A 100 14.97 -34.94 28.34
N ILE A 101 13.69 -34.72 28.65
CA ILE A 101 13.18 -34.53 30.02
C ILE A 101 13.23 -35.83 30.84
N THR A 102 13.46 -36.99 30.22
CA THR A 102 13.86 -38.22 30.94
C THR A 102 15.38 -38.38 31.07
N GLY A 103 16.17 -37.35 30.74
CA GLY A 103 17.64 -37.43 30.71
C GLY A 103 18.39 -36.38 31.53
N ASN A 104 17.83 -35.19 31.81
CA ASN A 104 18.56 -34.23 32.64
C ASN A 104 17.66 -33.17 33.29
N ALA A 105 16.93 -33.58 34.32
CA ALA A 105 16.33 -32.64 35.26
C ALA A 105 17.43 -31.98 36.11
N LYS A 106 17.89 -30.80 35.70
CA LYS A 106 18.53 -29.87 36.64
C LYS A 106 17.83 -28.51 36.58
N LYS A 107 16.86 -28.39 37.49
CA LYS A 107 16.22 -27.14 37.91
C LYS A 107 17.27 -26.08 38.23
N THR A 108 17.04 -24.86 37.77
CA THR A 108 17.13 -23.67 38.61
C THR A 108 16.18 -22.60 38.08
N ASP A 109 15.05 -22.47 38.77
CA ASP A 109 14.29 -21.22 38.91
C ASP A 109 15.22 -20.11 39.43
N HIS A 110 15.30 -18.96 38.75
CA HIS A 110 15.14 -17.66 39.43
C HIS A 110 14.94 -16.47 38.47
N LYS A 111 13.80 -15.79 38.68
CA LYS A 111 13.59 -14.32 38.68
C LYS A 111 13.70 -13.49 37.40
N GLU A 112 12.56 -12.85 37.11
CA GLU A 112 12.44 -11.52 36.52
C GLU A 112 13.56 -10.56 36.96
N ASN A 113 14.28 -10.01 35.98
CA ASN A 113 14.65 -8.59 35.90
C ASN A 113 15.30 -8.28 34.55
N GLY A 114 14.74 -7.29 33.85
CA GLY A 114 15.43 -6.36 32.94
C GLY A 114 16.44 -6.90 31.92
N ASP A 115 16.03 -6.86 30.65
CA ASP A 115 16.88 -6.39 29.54
C ASP A 115 18.26 -7.07 29.40
N CYS A 116 18.30 -8.32 28.92
CA CYS A 116 19.56 -9.03 28.64
C CYS A 116 19.42 -10.13 27.56
N SER A 117 18.78 -9.86 26.43
CA SER A 117 18.79 -10.82 25.30
C SER A 117 20.02 -10.70 24.39
N SER A 118 20.81 -9.62 24.52
CA SER A 118 21.91 -9.29 23.59
C SER A 118 23.30 -9.69 24.09
N GLU A 119 23.46 -9.96 25.40
CA GLU A 119 24.79 -10.24 25.98
C GLU A 119 25.24 -11.70 25.84
N GLU A 120 24.32 -12.66 25.84
CA GLU A 120 24.67 -14.07 25.70
C GLU A 120 25.42 -14.39 24.40
N PRO A 121 24.95 -13.96 23.20
CA PRO A 121 25.70 -14.20 21.96
C PRO A 121 27.04 -13.45 21.95
N TYR A 122 27.07 -12.22 22.48
CA TYR A 122 28.29 -11.41 22.57
C TYR A 122 29.39 -12.07 23.41
N ARG A 123 29.05 -12.58 24.59
CA ARG A 123 30.01 -13.26 25.48
C ARG A 123 30.53 -14.55 24.85
N LYS A 124 29.67 -15.28 24.13
CA LYS A 124 30.05 -16.52 23.45
C LYS A 124 30.99 -16.29 22.26
N ILE A 125 30.79 -15.21 21.51
CA ILE A 125 31.71 -14.79 20.43
C ILE A 125 33.09 -14.46 21.00
N LEU A 126 33.14 -13.70 22.11
CA LEU A 126 34.40 -13.35 22.76
C LEU A 126 35.15 -14.56 23.33
N ASP A 127 34.44 -15.53 23.89
CA ASP A 127 35.04 -16.77 24.40
C ASP A 127 35.66 -17.61 23.26
N LEU A 128 34.94 -17.78 22.15
CA LEU A 128 35.44 -18.51 20.97
C LEU A 128 36.62 -17.79 20.30
N ALA A 129 36.59 -16.46 20.23
CA ALA A 129 37.72 -15.68 19.75
C ALA A 129 38.93 -15.78 20.70
N GLY A 130 38.70 -15.83 22.02
CA GLY A 130 39.72 -16.08 23.03
C GLY A 130 40.36 -17.47 22.93
N GLN A 131 39.63 -18.45 22.40
CA GLN A 131 40.11 -19.80 22.09
C GLN A 131 40.92 -19.86 20.77
N GLY A 132 41.07 -18.74 20.05
CA GLY A 132 41.85 -18.64 18.82
C GLY A 132 41.10 -19.05 17.55
N LEU A 133 39.77 -19.17 17.60
CA LEU A 133 38.97 -19.45 16.41
C LEU A 133 38.86 -18.21 15.52
N ASN A 134 38.87 -18.44 14.20
CA ASN A 134 38.67 -17.38 13.22
C ASN A 134 37.18 -17.02 13.07
N GLU A 135 36.89 -15.80 12.61
CA GLU A 135 35.56 -15.22 12.45
C GLU A 135 34.61 -16.12 11.64
N GLY A 136 35.10 -16.68 10.52
CA GLY A 136 34.35 -17.67 9.73
C GLY A 136 34.01 -18.97 10.47
N GLN A 137 34.85 -19.42 11.41
CA GLN A 137 34.57 -20.60 12.23
C GLN A 137 33.52 -20.30 13.31
N ILE A 138 33.62 -19.10 13.91
CA ILE A 138 32.64 -18.60 14.87
C ILE A 138 31.27 -18.41 14.21
N SER A 139 31.26 -17.91 12.96
CA SER A 139 30.07 -17.77 12.13
C SER A 139 29.37 -19.10 11.88
N GLN A 140 30.13 -20.14 11.49
CA GLN A 140 29.58 -21.47 11.30
C GLN A 140 29.06 -22.10 12.60
N GLN A 141 29.72 -21.83 13.72
CA GLN A 141 29.37 -22.41 15.01
C GLN A 141 28.15 -21.74 15.68
N LEU A 142 27.96 -20.44 15.45
CA LEU A 142 26.87 -19.65 16.04
C LEU A 142 25.74 -19.33 15.06
N GLY A 143 25.93 -19.60 13.76
CA GLY A 143 24.95 -19.25 12.73
C GLY A 143 24.79 -17.74 12.50
N LEU A 144 25.77 -16.95 12.94
CA LEU A 144 25.78 -15.48 12.84
C LEU A 144 26.56 -15.05 11.60
N PRO A 145 26.18 -13.94 10.94
CA PRO A 145 26.92 -13.42 9.80
C PRO A 145 28.33 -12.97 10.22
N GLU A 146 29.32 -13.25 9.37
CA GLU A 146 30.73 -12.94 9.64
C GLU A 146 30.95 -11.45 9.97
N GLY A 147 30.26 -10.55 9.28
CA GLY A 147 30.35 -9.11 9.54
C GLY A 147 29.82 -8.65 10.92
N GLU A 148 28.88 -9.38 11.52
CA GLU A 148 28.41 -9.09 12.88
C GLU A 148 29.45 -9.51 13.92
N ILE A 149 30.15 -10.63 13.67
CA ILE A 149 31.24 -11.11 14.52
C ILE A 149 32.44 -10.17 14.45
N GLU A 150 32.84 -9.74 13.24
CA GLU A 150 33.89 -8.75 13.03
C GLU A 150 33.59 -7.43 13.75
N LEU A 151 32.35 -6.95 13.66
CA LEU A 151 31.89 -5.74 14.37
C LEU A 151 32.00 -5.90 15.89
N ILE A 152 31.59 -7.04 16.43
CA ILE A 152 31.65 -7.33 17.87
C ILE A 152 33.10 -7.39 18.38
N LEU A 153 34.00 -8.00 17.62
CA LEU A 153 35.43 -8.10 17.96
C LEU A 153 36.15 -6.76 17.83
N SER A 154 35.80 -5.94 16.83
CA SER A 154 36.38 -4.60 16.67
C SER A 154 35.93 -3.66 17.79
N LEU A 155 34.66 -3.71 18.19
CA LEU A 155 34.13 -2.97 19.34
C LEU A 155 34.77 -3.40 20.67
N SER A 156 34.99 -4.70 20.88
CA SER A 156 35.65 -5.18 22.10
C SER A 156 37.10 -4.72 22.21
N ARG A 157 37.85 -4.74 21.09
CA ARG A 157 39.22 -4.24 21.01
C ARG A 157 39.31 -2.73 21.22
N ALA A 158 38.33 -1.98 20.73
CA ALA A 158 38.22 -0.54 20.95
C ALA A 158 37.90 -0.20 22.40
N ARG A 159 37.08 -1.02 23.07
CA ARG A 159 36.73 -0.87 24.49
C ARG A 159 37.84 -1.26 25.46
N SER A 160 38.73 -2.18 25.07
CA SER A 160 39.86 -2.63 25.89
C SER A 160 41.10 -1.71 25.81
N ARG A 161 41.04 -0.63 25.05
CA ARG A 161 42.04 0.44 25.01
C ARG A 161 41.57 1.63 25.83
#